data_AF-A0A7S2LJ18-F1
#
_entry.id   AF-A0A7S2LJ18-F1
#
_cell.length_a   1.000
_cell.length_b   1.000
_cell.length_c   1.000
_cell.angle_alpha   90.00
_cell.angle_beta   90.00
_cell.angle_gamma   90.00
#
_symmetry.space_group_name_H-M   'P 1'
#
loop_
_entity.id
_entity.type
_entity.pdbx_description
1 polymer ?
#
loop_
_entity_poly.entity_id
_entity_poly.type
_entity_poly.pdbx_seq_one_letter_code
_entity_poly.pdbx_strand_id
1 'polypeptide(L)'
;MNRAWQSMTFNYGPGLKGRAYTEEEDAFLVCMMHHHGYGAAERIRMDIRRAWQFRFDWFFKSRNATEIQKRCDGLIKVLERENDEIERKELEAEKKAAAREEAQQVVMEETAQANTSTPVANGGDNVIEVS
;
A
#
# COMPACT_ATOMS: atom_id res chain seq x y z
N MET A 1 -24.06 3.10 -9.70
CA MET A 1 -22.74 2.45 -9.79
C MET A 1 -21.70 3.47 -9.39
N ASN A 2 -21.10 3.32 -8.21
CA ASN A 2 -20.05 4.21 -7.73
C ASN A 2 -18.89 4.22 -8.73
N ARG A 3 -18.42 5.41 -9.12
CA ARG A 3 -17.29 5.59 -10.05
C ARG A 3 -15.96 5.33 -9.33
N ALA A 4 -15.82 4.14 -8.73
CA ALA A 4 -14.63 3.76 -7.98
C ALA A 4 -13.34 3.84 -8.83
N TRP A 5 -13.47 3.77 -10.15
CA TRP A 5 -12.37 3.89 -11.11
C TRP A 5 -11.78 5.30 -11.26
N GLN A 6 -12.50 6.38 -10.92
CA GLN A 6 -11.98 7.74 -11.12
C GLN A 6 -10.84 8.11 -10.15
N SER A 7 -10.71 7.41 -9.03
CA SER A 7 -9.62 7.60 -8.06
C SER A 7 -8.53 6.54 -8.15
N MET A 8 -8.58 5.63 -9.14
CA MET A 8 -7.62 4.55 -9.26
C MET A 8 -6.35 5.05 -9.96
N THR A 9 -5.23 4.98 -9.27
CA THR A 9 -3.90 5.33 -9.80
C THR A 9 -3.08 4.07 -10.00
N PHE A 10 -2.32 3.98 -11.09
CA PHE A 10 -1.49 2.83 -11.39
C PHE A 10 0.00 3.20 -11.37
N ASN A 11 0.81 2.40 -10.68
CA ASN A 11 2.27 2.46 -10.72
C ASN A 11 2.82 1.56 -11.84
N TYR A 12 2.75 2.05 -13.07
CA TYR A 12 3.12 1.31 -14.29
C TYR A 12 4.55 0.76 -14.34
N GLY A 13 5.47 1.23 -13.47
CA GLY A 13 6.88 0.85 -13.47
C GLY A 13 7.62 1.19 -14.77
N PRO A 14 8.92 0.85 -14.88
CA PRO A 14 9.69 1.09 -16.09
C PRO A 14 9.25 0.14 -17.21
N GLY A 15 8.78 0.68 -18.35
CA GLY A 15 8.49 -0.08 -19.57
C GLY A 15 7.02 -0.29 -19.91
N LEU A 16 6.07 -0.07 -18.99
CA LEU A 16 4.62 -0.17 -19.28
C LEU A 16 3.96 1.17 -19.64
N LYS A 17 4.67 2.28 -19.47
CA LYS A 17 4.27 3.64 -19.87
C LYS A 17 4.37 3.83 -21.39
N GLY A 18 3.88 2.86 -22.16
CA GLY A 18 3.62 3.01 -23.59
C GLY A 18 2.41 3.91 -23.76
N ARG A 19 2.58 5.01 -24.51
CA ARG A 19 1.66 6.14 -24.74
C ARG A 19 0.26 5.80 -25.31
N ALA A 20 -0.15 4.54 -25.30
CA ALA A 20 -1.33 4.04 -25.98
C ALA A 20 -2.60 4.17 -25.15
N TYR A 21 -2.57 3.83 -23.86
CA TYR A 21 -3.74 3.90 -22.97
C TYR A 21 -3.54 4.96 -21.89
N THR A 22 -4.62 5.67 -21.57
CA THR A 22 -4.65 6.61 -20.44
C THR A 22 -4.99 5.92 -19.12
N GLU A 23 -4.70 6.59 -18.00
CA GLU A 23 -5.07 6.09 -16.67
C GLU A 23 -6.59 5.88 -16.54
N GLU A 24 -7.40 6.75 -17.15
CA GLU A 24 -8.86 6.61 -17.15
C GLU A 24 -9.34 5.37 -17.91
N GLU A 25 -8.73 5.07 -19.06
CA GLU A 25 -9.03 3.87 -19.84
C GLU A 25 -8.65 2.60 -19.08
N ASP A 26 -7.45 2.57 -18.47
CA ASP A 26 -6.99 1.43 -17.69
C ASP A 26 -7.87 1.18 -16.46
N ALA A 27 -8.27 2.23 -15.75
CA ALA A 27 -9.16 2.12 -14.60
C ALA A 27 -10.54 1.56 -15.00
N PHE A 28 -11.04 1.97 -16.17
CA PHE A 28 -12.25 1.41 -16.73
C PHE A 28 -12.10 -0.07 -17.08
N LEU A 29 -10.99 -0.47 -17.72
CA LEU A 29 -10.71 -1.86 -18.05
C LEU A 29 -10.67 -2.74 -16.80
N VAL A 30 -9.97 -2.31 -15.74
CA VAL A 30 -9.90 -3.06 -14.48
C VAL A 30 -11.28 -3.18 -13.83
N CYS A 31 -12.07 -2.10 -13.81
CA CYS A 31 -13.41 -2.14 -13.24
C CYS A 31 -14.34 -3.09 -14.01
N MET A 32 -14.32 -3.06 -15.33
CA MET A 32 -15.13 -3.95 -16.15
C MET A 32 -14.64 -5.40 -16.09
N MET A 33 -13.33 -5.61 -15.97
CA MET A 33 -12.75 -6.93 -15.72
C MET A 33 -13.20 -7.51 -14.38
N HIS A 34 -13.24 -6.70 -13.31
CA HIS A 34 -13.79 -7.12 -12.03
C HIS A 34 -15.30 -7.42 -12.11
N HIS A 35 -16.05 -6.65 -12.88
CA HIS A 35 -17.50 -6.83 -13.01
C HIS A 35 -17.91 -8.08 -13.81
N HIS A 36 -17.26 -8.34 -14.95
CA HIS A 36 -17.60 -9.47 -15.84
C HIS A 36 -16.75 -10.71 -15.60
N GLY A 37 -15.63 -10.58 -14.88
CA GLY A 37 -14.61 -11.61 -14.73
C GLY A 37 -13.49 -11.49 -15.77
N TYR A 38 -12.35 -12.11 -15.44
CA TYR A 38 -11.20 -12.21 -16.34
C TYR A 38 -11.54 -13.02 -17.60
N GLY A 39 -10.97 -12.63 -18.75
CA GLY A 39 -11.23 -13.28 -20.05
C GLY A 39 -12.48 -12.80 -20.78
N ALA A 40 -13.31 -11.96 -20.16
CA ALA A 40 -14.55 -11.44 -20.75
C ALA A 40 -14.35 -10.24 -21.71
N ALA A 41 -13.24 -10.21 -22.47
CA ALA A 41 -12.84 -9.04 -23.26
C ALA A 41 -13.89 -8.56 -24.27
N GLU A 42 -14.70 -9.45 -24.87
CA GLU A 42 -15.78 -9.02 -25.77
C GLU A 42 -16.92 -8.31 -25.04
N ARG A 43 -17.23 -8.68 -23.79
CA ARG A 43 -18.22 -7.97 -22.97
C ARG A 43 -17.70 -6.57 -22.63
N ILE A 44 -16.45 -6.50 -22.19
CA ILE A 44 -15.75 -5.23 -21.89
C ILE A 44 -15.75 -4.32 -23.12
N ARG A 45 -15.47 -4.87 -24.31
CA ARG A 45 -15.50 -4.13 -25.58
C ARG A 45 -16.88 -3.51 -25.87
N MET A 46 -17.96 -4.23 -25.59
CA MET A 46 -19.31 -3.68 -25.76
C MET A 46 -19.56 -2.51 -24.80
N ASP A 47 -19.06 -2.61 -23.57
CA ASP A 47 -19.22 -1.55 -22.57
C ASP A 47 -18.40 -0.29 -22.91
N ILE A 48 -17.18 -0.44 -23.45
CA ILE A 48 -16.40 0.70 -23.98
C ILE A 48 -17.21 1.49 -25.02
N ARG A 49 -17.93 0.81 -25.91
CA ARG A 49 -18.74 1.47 -26.95
C ARG A 49 -19.98 2.17 -26.40
N ARG A 50 -20.54 1.67 -25.30
CA ARG A 50 -21.73 2.21 -24.63
C ARG A 50 -21.39 3.35 -23.67
N ALA A 51 -20.18 3.36 -23.13
CA ALA A 51 -19.71 4.39 -22.21
C ALA A 51 -19.61 5.76 -22.91
N TRP A 52 -20.42 6.70 -22.44
CA TRP A 52 -20.50 8.05 -23.01
C TRP A 52 -19.20 8.84 -22.84
N GLN A 53 -18.41 8.57 -21.80
CA GLN A 53 -17.14 9.25 -21.53
C GLN A 53 -16.08 8.98 -22.62
N PHE A 54 -16.15 7.82 -23.29
CA PHE A 54 -15.25 7.46 -24.40
C PHE A 54 -15.86 7.79 -25.77
N ARG A 55 -16.90 8.65 -25.84
CA ARG A 55 -17.61 8.95 -27.10
C ARG A 55 -16.67 9.40 -28.22
N PHE A 56 -15.69 10.23 -27.89
CA PHE A 56 -14.72 10.82 -28.82
C PHE A 56 -13.37 10.09 -28.84
N ASP A 57 -13.22 9.04 -28.03
CA ASP A 57 -12.01 8.24 -27.99
C ASP A 57 -12.05 7.15 -29.07
N TRP A 58 -11.62 7.54 -30.26
CA TRP A 58 -11.54 6.63 -31.41
C TRP A 58 -10.50 5.53 -31.22
N PHE A 59 -9.43 5.78 -30.47
CA PHE A 59 -8.40 4.78 -30.21
C PHE A 59 -8.99 3.64 -29.39
N PHE A 60 -9.60 3.96 -28.25
CA PHE A 60 -10.14 2.96 -27.33
C PHE A 60 -11.31 2.19 -27.95
N LYS A 61 -12.14 2.87 -28.75
CA LYS A 61 -13.24 2.24 -29.50
C LYS A 61 -12.80 1.35 -30.67
N SER A 62 -11.61 1.60 -31.24
CA SER A 62 -11.06 0.80 -32.34
C SER A 62 -10.51 -0.56 -31.90
N ARG A 63 -10.21 -0.72 -30.60
CA ARG A 63 -9.59 -1.95 -30.08
C ARG A 63 -10.46 -3.18 -30.35
N ASN A 64 -9.82 -4.28 -30.72
CA ASN A 64 -10.44 -5.59 -30.75
C ASN A 64 -10.32 -6.30 -29.40
N ALA A 65 -11.09 -7.37 -29.17
CA ALA A 65 -11.06 -8.04 -27.87
C ALA A 65 -9.70 -8.65 -27.53
N THR A 66 -8.94 -9.12 -28.51
CA THR A 66 -7.59 -9.64 -28.28
C THR A 66 -6.64 -8.55 -27.77
N GLU A 67 -6.71 -7.35 -28.31
CA GLU A 67 -5.92 -6.21 -27.86
C GLU A 67 -6.34 -5.74 -26.46
N ILE A 68 -7.65 -5.71 -26.19
CA ILE A 68 -8.19 -5.40 -24.87
C ILE A 68 -7.71 -6.44 -23.85
N GLN A 69 -7.78 -7.72 -24.19
CA GLN A 69 -7.32 -8.80 -23.32
C GLN A 69 -5.83 -8.67 -23.01
N LYS A 70 -4.99 -8.42 -24.02
CA LYS A 70 -3.56 -8.17 -23.80
C LYS A 70 -3.30 -6.98 -22.89
N ARG A 71 -4.12 -5.93 -22.97
CA ARG A 71 -4.01 -4.78 -22.05
C ARG A 71 -4.40 -5.19 -20.63
N CYS A 72 -5.50 -5.92 -20.46
CA CYS A 72 -5.90 -6.47 -19.15
C CYS A 72 -4.80 -7.35 -18.53
N ASP A 73 -4.17 -8.22 -19.31
CA ASP A 73 -3.06 -9.07 -18.82
C ASP A 73 -1.87 -8.23 -18.34
N GLY A 74 -1.58 -7.12 -19.02
CA GLY A 74 -0.56 -6.17 -18.58
C GLY A 74 -0.94 -5.45 -17.28
N LEU A 75 -2.21 -5.07 -17.13
CA LEU A 75 -2.72 -4.41 -15.93
C LEU A 75 -2.71 -5.33 -14.72
N ILE A 76 -3.04 -6.62 -14.89
CA ILE A 76 -2.93 -7.62 -13.82
C ILE A 76 -1.51 -7.68 -13.27
N LYS A 77 -0.49 -7.72 -14.14
CA LYS A 77 0.91 -7.75 -13.70
C LYS A 77 1.36 -6.50 -12.94
N VAL A 78 0.77 -5.35 -13.25
CA VAL A 78 1.02 -4.11 -12.49
C VAL A 78 0.39 -4.23 -11.11
N LEU A 79 -0.88 -4.65 -11.06
CA LEU A 79 -1.63 -4.80 -9.82
C LEU A 79 -1.01 -5.85 -8.90
N GLU A 80 -0.57 -6.99 -9.44
CA GLU A 80 0.13 -8.03 -8.67
C GLU A 80 1.41 -7.48 -8.04
N ARG A 81 2.23 -6.74 -8.80
CA ARG A 81 3.44 -6.11 -8.26
C ARG A 81 3.11 -5.05 -7.20
N GLU A 82 2.09 -4.22 -7.43
CA GLU A 82 1.66 -3.23 -6.45
C GLU A 82 1.19 -3.89 -5.15
N ASN A 83 0.46 -5.01 -5.25
CA ASN A 83 0.02 -5.79 -4.09
C ASN A 83 1.20 -6.38 -3.33
N ASP A 84 2.16 -7.00 -4.01
CA ASP A 84 3.38 -7.55 -3.40
C ASP A 84 4.19 -6.47 -2.66
N GLU A 85 4.28 -5.27 -3.23
CA GLU A 85 4.97 -4.14 -2.59
C GLU A 85 4.24 -3.62 -1.34
N ILE A 86 2.91 -3.64 -1.33
CA ILE A 86 2.09 -3.28 -0.17
C ILE A 86 2.28 -4.32 0.93
N GLU A 87 2.13 -5.61 0.62
CA GLU A 87 2.29 -6.72 1.58
C GLU A 87 3.69 -6.70 2.23
N ARG A 88 4.75 -6.45 1.43
CA ARG A 88 6.12 -6.33 1.97
C ARG A 88 6.25 -5.14 2.93
N LYS A 89 5.69 -3.98 2.58
CA LYS A 89 5.75 -2.77 3.42
C LYS A 89 4.97 -2.96 4.73
N GLU A 90 3.84 -3.64 4.68
CA GLU A 90 3.05 -3.96 5.87
C GLU A 90 3.84 -4.87 6.82
N LEU A 91 4.47 -5.91 6.29
CA LEU A 91 5.32 -6.81 7.09
C LEU A 91 6.55 -6.09 7.69
N GLU A 92 7.19 -5.19 6.93
CA GLU A 92 8.30 -4.38 7.42
C GLU A 92 7.86 -3.37 8.49
N ALA A 93 6.66 -2.78 8.33
CA ALA A 93 6.09 -1.87 9.31
C ALA A 93 5.74 -2.60 10.61
N GLU A 94 5.18 -3.80 10.53
CA GLU A 94 4.87 -4.64 11.69
C GLU A 94 6.15 -5.04 12.44
N LYS A 95 7.20 -5.47 11.72
CA LYS A 95 8.52 -5.77 12.33
C LYS A 95 9.16 -4.55 12.99
N LYS A 96 9.07 -3.37 12.36
CA LYS A 96 9.58 -2.12 12.95
C LYS A 96 8.76 -1.68 14.16
N ALA A 97 7.45 -1.88 14.14
CA ALA A 97 6.59 -1.60 15.28
C ALA A 97 6.94 -2.51 16.46
N ALA A 98 7.08 -3.81 16.22
CA ALA A 98 7.49 -4.79 17.24
C ALA A 98 8.88 -4.48 17.82
N ALA A 99 9.88 -4.19 16.98
CA ALA A 99 11.22 -3.83 17.44
C ALA A 99 11.25 -2.51 18.25
N ARG A 100 10.37 -1.56 17.91
CA ARG A 100 10.24 -0.30 18.66
C ARG A 100 9.55 -0.51 20.01
N GLU A 101 8.58 -1.41 20.07
CA GLU A 101 7.90 -1.79 21.31
C GLU A 101 8.85 -2.55 22.25
N GLU A 102 9.61 -3.51 21.72
CA GLU A 102 10.68 -4.20 22.47
C GLU A 102 11.71 -3.18 23.00
N ALA A 103 12.22 -2.29 22.14
CA ALA A 103 13.16 -1.24 22.54
C ALA A 103 12.60 -0.31 23.63
N GLN A 104 11.30 0.01 23.58
CA GLN A 104 10.64 0.80 24.63
C GLN A 104 10.52 0.04 25.95
N GLN A 105 10.25 -1.28 25.91
CA GLN A 105 10.19 -2.10 27.13
C GLN A 105 11.57 -2.20 27.81
N VAL A 106 12.66 -2.43 27.07
CA VAL A 106 14.01 -2.49 27.67
C VAL A 106 14.42 -1.17 28.31
N VAL A 107 14.13 -0.04 27.65
CA VAL A 107 14.44 1.30 28.19
C VAL A 107 13.63 1.58 29.46
N MET A 108 12.37 1.14 29.52
CA MET A 108 11.50 1.32 30.68
C MET A 108 11.94 0.43 31.87
N GLU A 109 12.43 -0.77 31.58
CA GLU A 109 12.98 -1.70 32.59
C GLU A 109 14.33 -1.21 33.14
N GLU A 110 15.20 -0.67 32.28
CA GLU A 110 16.50 -0.09 32.67
C GLU A 110 16.33 1.18 33.52
N THR A 111 15.37 2.05 33.18
CA THR A 111 15.04 3.23 34.01
C THR A 111 14.36 2.86 35.33
N ALA A 112 13.63 1.74 35.39
CA ALA A 112 13.07 1.22 36.65
C ALA A 112 14.16 0.66 37.58
N GLN A 113 15.16 -0.06 37.03
CA GLN A 113 16.27 -0.61 37.83
C GLN A 113 17.25 0.47 38.33
N ALA A 114 17.53 1.51 37.53
CA ALA A 114 18.38 2.63 37.93
C ALA A 114 17.82 3.42 39.13
N ASN A 115 16.50 3.42 39.35
CA ASN A 115 15.86 4.12 40.47
C ASN A 115 15.79 3.29 41.76
N THR A 116 16.29 2.04 41.76
CA THR A 116 16.26 1.13 42.94
C THR A 116 17.62 0.96 43.62
N SER A 117 18.70 1.45 43.02
CA SER A 117 20.05 1.38 43.60
C SER A 117 20.54 2.74 44.10
N THR A 118 20.07 3.12 45.29
CA THR A 118 20.93 3.85 46.22
C THR A 118 20.87 3.18 47.59
N PRO A 119 21.69 2.15 47.85
CA PRO A 119 22.15 1.86 49.18
C PRO A 119 23.55 2.47 49.34
N VAL A 120 23.78 3.16 50.46
CA VAL A 120 24.77 2.79 51.48
C VAL A 120 25.10 4.01 52.35
N ALA A 121 24.93 3.79 53.66
CA ALA A 121 25.24 4.65 54.79
C ALA A 121 26.74 4.89 55.01
N ASN A 122 27.10 5.95 55.77
CA ASN A 122 28.11 5.80 56.82
C ASN A 122 28.04 6.89 57.92
N GLY A 123 28.31 6.46 59.16
CA GLY A 123 28.08 7.20 60.40
C GLY A 123 29.25 8.04 60.94
N GLY A 124 29.04 8.56 62.15
CA GLY A 124 30.02 9.27 62.96
C GLY A 124 29.46 9.63 64.34
N ASP A 125 29.79 8.83 65.36
CA ASP A 125 29.63 9.15 66.79
C ASP A 125 30.56 10.33 67.19
N ASN A 126 30.09 11.29 68.00
CA ASN A 126 30.71 11.61 69.30
C ASN A 126 29.84 12.58 70.16
N VAL A 127 29.79 12.30 71.46
CA VAL A 127 29.15 13.05 72.54
C VAL A 127 30.13 14.05 73.13
N ILE A 128 29.82 15.36 73.26
CA ILE A 128 30.33 16.27 74.33
C ILE A 128 29.35 17.44 74.62
N GLU A 129 28.71 17.36 75.80
CA GLU A 129 28.37 18.37 76.84
C GLU A 129 28.51 19.91 76.60
N VAL A 130 27.41 20.66 76.80
CA VAL A 130 27.24 21.99 77.49
C VAL A 130 25.74 22.38 77.39
N SER A 131 24.97 22.90 78.34
CA SER A 131 25.12 23.49 79.69
C SER A 131 23.81 23.30 80.46
#